data_AF-A0A7Y2CF20-F1
#
_entry.id   AF-A0A7Y2CF20-F1
#
_cell.length_a   1.000
_cell.length_b   1.000
_cell.length_c   1.000
_cell.angle_alpha   90.00
_cell.angle_beta   90.00
_cell.angle_gamma   90.00
#
_symmetry.space_group_name_H-M   'P 1'
#
loop_
_entity.id
_entity.type
_entity.pdbx_description
1 polymer ?
#
loop_
_entity_poly.entity_id
_entity_poly.type
_entity_poly.pdbx_seq_one_letter_code
_entity_poly.pdbx_strand_id
1 'polypeptide(L)'
;MDIYRRLKADHDTQRNLFEQIASTEGESDQRKVLWSKLKVELEAHAAAEEQTFYAELMTHPDATEQSRHSVAEHQEASDLIAEIDDIDMSSSAWLQKCKHLKDRVLHHVEEEEDEVFPKAKTMISKSRSEELANEFNDRKPAEKKERSAA
;
A
#
# COMPACT_ATOMS: atom_id res chain seq x y z
N MET A 1 -15.41 -12.33 -2.89
CA MET A 1 -14.62 -11.51 -1.95
C MET A 1 -14.87 -10.07 -2.34
N ASP A 2 -15.10 -9.15 -1.41
CA ASP A 2 -15.31 -7.72 -1.71
C ASP A 2 -13.99 -6.94 -1.65
N ILE A 3 -13.98 -5.71 -2.17
CA ILE A 3 -12.78 -4.86 -2.26
C ILE A 3 -12.15 -4.62 -0.88
N TYR A 4 -12.97 -4.40 0.15
CA TYR A 4 -12.50 -4.16 1.51
C TYR A 4 -11.70 -5.34 2.08
N ARG A 5 -12.21 -6.58 1.96
CA ARG A 5 -11.46 -7.77 2.40
C ARG A 5 -10.23 -8.00 1.54
N ARG A 6 -10.31 -7.65 0.25
CA ARG A 6 -9.20 -7.80 -0.68
C ARG A 6 -8.05 -6.85 -0.33
N LEU A 7 -8.33 -5.57 -0.04
CA LEU A 7 -7.32 -4.59 0.37
C LEU A 7 -6.70 -4.97 1.72
N LYS A 8 -7.52 -5.32 2.72
CA LYS A 8 -7.01 -5.83 4.02
C LYS A 8 -6.04 -7.01 3.89
N ALA A 9 -6.26 -7.91 2.94
CA ALA A 9 -5.33 -9.02 2.71
C ALA A 9 -3.94 -8.57 2.22
N ASP A 10 -3.87 -7.48 1.44
CA ASP A 10 -2.59 -6.85 1.11
C ASP A 10 -2.01 -6.13 2.33
N HIS A 11 -2.83 -5.43 3.12
CA HIS A 11 -2.36 -4.74 4.34
C HIS A 11 -1.72 -5.72 5.33
N ASP A 12 -2.31 -6.91 5.50
CA ASP A 12 -1.74 -7.97 6.32
C ASP A 12 -0.39 -8.47 5.76
N THR A 13 -0.26 -8.53 4.43
CA THR A 13 1.00 -8.85 3.76
C THR A 13 2.05 -7.75 4.01
N GLN A 14 1.67 -6.48 3.89
CA GLN A 14 2.54 -5.34 4.14
C GLN A 14 3.03 -5.31 5.60
N ARG A 15 2.12 -5.44 6.57
CA ARG A 15 2.43 -5.57 8.01
C ARG A 15 3.47 -6.67 8.24
N ASN A 16 3.25 -7.85 7.67
CA ASN A 16 4.13 -8.99 7.85
C ASN A 16 5.51 -8.77 7.20
N LEU A 17 5.59 -8.15 6.03
CA LEU A 17 6.85 -7.81 5.39
C LEU A 17 7.66 -6.80 6.22
N PHE A 18 7.01 -5.79 6.78
CA PHE A 18 7.67 -4.84 7.70
C PHE A 18 8.20 -5.54 8.97
N GLU A 19 7.45 -6.46 9.56
CA GLU A 19 7.90 -7.25 10.73
C GLU A 19 9.11 -8.12 10.41
N GLN A 20 9.10 -8.78 9.24
CA GLN A 20 10.23 -9.58 8.79
C GLN A 20 11.47 -8.71 8.57
N ILE A 21 11.34 -7.55 7.92
CA ILE A 21 12.47 -6.61 7.72
C ILE A 21 13.03 -6.13 9.05
N ALA A 22 12.17 -5.79 10.01
CA ALA A 22 12.59 -5.35 11.35
C ALA A 22 13.37 -6.42 12.12
N SER A 23 13.19 -7.69 11.75
CA SER A 23 13.88 -8.85 12.33
C SER A 23 15.21 -9.20 11.63
N THR A 24 15.60 -8.43 10.60
CA THR A 24 16.88 -8.60 9.90
C THR A 24 17.95 -7.65 10.42
N GLU A 25 19.22 -8.02 10.23
CA GLU A 25 20.38 -7.19 10.58
C GLU A 25 21.34 -7.05 9.39
N GLY A 26 22.04 -5.90 9.34
CA GLY A 26 23.01 -5.58 8.29
C GLY A 26 22.51 -5.75 6.86
N GLU A 27 23.43 -5.85 5.91
CA GLU A 27 23.11 -6.09 4.50
C GLU A 27 23.04 -7.61 4.21
N SER A 28 22.00 -8.27 4.70
CA SER A 28 21.77 -9.70 4.44
C SER A 28 20.99 -9.93 3.15
N ASP A 29 21.22 -11.07 2.48
CA ASP A 29 20.44 -11.47 1.30
C ASP A 29 18.94 -11.54 1.61
N GLN A 30 18.58 -11.97 2.81
CA GLN A 30 17.19 -11.97 3.28
C GLN A 30 16.61 -10.55 3.31
N ARG A 31 17.34 -9.55 3.84
CA ARG A 31 16.87 -8.15 3.88
C ARG A 31 16.66 -7.61 2.47
N LYS A 32 17.57 -7.88 1.53
CA LYS A 32 17.44 -7.47 0.12
C LYS A 32 16.17 -8.03 -0.53
N VAL A 33 15.93 -9.32 -0.34
CA VAL A 33 14.73 -10.00 -0.88
C VAL A 33 13.46 -9.45 -0.26
N LEU A 34 13.45 -9.23 1.06
CA LEU A 34 12.28 -8.68 1.76
C LEU A 34 12.00 -7.24 1.34
N TRP A 35 13.03 -6.40 1.24
CA TRP A 35 12.90 -5.01 0.80
C TRP A 35 12.34 -4.92 -0.62
N SER A 36 12.90 -5.70 -1.55
CA SER A 36 12.39 -5.77 -2.93
C SER A 36 10.92 -6.21 -2.97
N LYS A 37 10.53 -7.22 -2.18
CA LYS A 37 9.13 -7.65 -2.09
C LYS A 37 8.22 -6.58 -1.50
N LEU A 38 8.65 -5.91 -0.43
CA LEU A 38 7.87 -4.85 0.21
C LEU A 38 7.63 -3.68 -0.75
N LYS A 39 8.68 -3.20 -1.42
CA LYS A 39 8.58 -2.10 -2.39
C LYS A 39 7.55 -2.40 -3.47
N VAL A 40 7.70 -3.54 -4.15
CA VAL A 40 6.76 -3.97 -5.20
C VAL A 40 5.35 -4.13 -4.65
N GLU A 41 5.19 -4.66 -3.44
CA GLU A 41 3.89 -4.84 -2.81
C GLU A 41 3.19 -3.51 -2.50
N LEU A 42 3.88 -2.56 -1.89
CA LEU A 42 3.36 -1.23 -1.52
C LEU A 42 2.96 -0.44 -2.76
N GLU A 43 3.88 -0.26 -3.70
CA GLU A 43 3.65 0.60 -4.85
C GLU A 43 2.61 0.00 -5.83
N ALA A 44 2.58 -1.32 -6.00
CA ALA A 44 1.59 -1.97 -6.85
C ALA A 44 0.20 -2.00 -6.21
N HIS A 45 0.13 -2.09 -4.88
CA HIS A 45 -1.12 -1.95 -4.13
C HIS A 45 -1.68 -0.54 -4.28
N ALA A 46 -0.90 0.48 -3.93
CA ALA A 46 -1.29 1.89 -4.01
C ALA A 46 -1.81 2.27 -5.40
N ALA A 47 -1.06 1.93 -6.46
CA ALA A 47 -1.49 2.26 -7.82
C ALA A 47 -2.75 1.53 -8.28
N ALA A 48 -2.92 0.26 -7.90
CA ALA A 48 -4.14 -0.48 -8.22
C ALA A 48 -5.34 0.08 -7.46
N GLU A 49 -5.16 0.50 -6.21
CA GLU A 49 -6.20 1.08 -5.39
C GLU A 49 -6.63 2.46 -5.89
N GLU A 50 -5.67 3.31 -6.23
CA GLU A 50 -5.89 4.63 -6.84
C GLU A 50 -6.76 4.53 -8.09
N GLN A 51 -6.44 3.57 -8.97
CA GLN A 51 -7.09 3.40 -10.27
C GLN A 51 -8.44 2.67 -10.18
N THR A 52 -8.78 2.11 -9.02
CA THR A 52 -10.03 1.35 -8.84
C THR A 52 -10.85 1.93 -7.69
N PHE A 53 -10.50 1.60 -6.45
CA PHE A 53 -11.25 1.97 -5.25
C PHE A 53 -11.35 3.48 -5.05
N TYR A 54 -10.24 4.21 -5.12
CA TYR A 54 -10.27 5.66 -4.96
C TYR A 54 -10.86 6.39 -6.15
N ALA A 55 -10.65 5.89 -7.38
CA ALA A 55 -11.33 6.40 -8.56
C ALA A 55 -12.86 6.33 -8.42
N GLU A 56 -13.40 5.22 -7.88
CA GLU A 56 -14.82 5.10 -7.55
C GLU A 56 -15.24 6.07 -6.45
N LEU A 57 -14.51 6.13 -5.32
CA LEU A 57 -14.87 7.02 -4.22
C LEU A 57 -14.87 8.50 -4.61
N MET A 58 -13.99 8.92 -5.50
CA MET A 58 -13.96 10.29 -6.01
C MET A 58 -15.19 10.65 -6.87
N THR A 59 -15.99 9.68 -7.30
CA THR A 59 -17.30 9.96 -7.92
C THR A 59 -18.35 10.42 -6.92
N HIS A 60 -18.11 10.19 -5.61
CA HIS A 60 -18.96 10.64 -4.52
C HIS A 60 -18.41 11.95 -3.92
N PRO A 61 -19.16 13.07 -3.97
CA PRO A 61 -18.69 14.35 -3.44
C PRO A 61 -18.22 14.29 -1.98
N ASP A 62 -18.95 13.57 -1.13
CA ASP A 62 -18.69 13.46 0.30
C ASP A 62 -17.46 12.61 0.66
N ALA A 63 -16.86 11.93 -0.31
CA ALA A 63 -15.64 11.13 -0.15
C ALA A 63 -14.43 11.72 -0.88
N THR A 64 -14.59 12.79 -1.65
CA THR A 64 -13.53 13.34 -2.51
C THR A 64 -12.32 13.84 -1.71
N GLU A 65 -12.54 14.56 -0.61
CA GLU A 65 -11.46 15.10 0.22
C GLU A 65 -10.65 13.98 0.86
N GLN A 66 -11.31 13.03 1.53
CA GLN A 66 -10.66 11.86 2.13
C GLN A 66 -9.91 11.03 1.08
N SER A 67 -10.50 10.83 -0.10
CA SER A 67 -9.83 10.08 -1.18
C SER A 67 -8.54 10.77 -1.63
N ARG A 68 -8.55 12.10 -1.77
CA ARG A 68 -7.34 12.86 -2.13
C ARG A 68 -6.27 12.80 -1.03
N HIS A 69 -6.69 12.77 0.23
CA HIS A 69 -5.78 12.61 1.35
C HIS A 69 -5.05 11.26 1.27
N SER A 70 -5.78 10.17 1.13
CA SER A 70 -5.21 8.82 1.00
C SER A 70 -4.25 8.69 -0.19
N VAL A 71 -4.60 9.25 -1.36
CA VAL A 71 -3.70 9.27 -2.53
C VAL A 71 -2.43 10.11 -2.27
N ALA A 72 -2.52 11.17 -1.47
CA ALA A 72 -1.33 11.95 -1.09
C ALA A 72 -0.41 11.15 -0.14
N GLU A 73 -0.96 10.33 0.75
CA GLU A 73 -0.18 9.44 1.61
C GLU A 73 0.51 8.32 0.82
N HIS A 74 -0.12 7.81 -0.25
CA HIS A 74 0.55 6.90 -1.19
C HIS A 74 1.78 7.54 -1.83
N GLN A 75 1.67 8.81 -2.26
CA GLN A 75 2.82 9.54 -2.80
C GLN A 75 3.93 9.71 -1.75
N GLU A 76 3.57 10.04 -0.50
CA GLU A 76 4.54 10.12 0.60
C GLU A 76 5.27 8.79 0.82
N ALA A 77 4.55 7.66 0.81
CA ALA A 77 5.15 6.34 0.92
C ALA A 77 6.09 6.04 -0.27
N SER A 78 5.72 6.43 -1.49
CA SER A 78 6.55 6.29 -2.69
C SER A 78 7.85 7.12 -2.58
N ASP A 79 7.76 8.35 -2.09
CA ASP A 79 8.92 9.22 -1.91
C ASP A 79 9.87 8.64 -0.85
N LEU A 80 9.32 8.11 0.26
CA LEU A 80 10.10 7.44 1.30
C LEU A 80 10.80 6.18 0.77
N ILE A 81 10.15 5.40 -0.10
CA ILE A 81 10.76 4.23 -0.75
C ILE A 81 11.97 4.65 -1.58
N ALA A 82 11.84 5.71 -2.40
CA ALA A 82 12.94 6.23 -3.21
C ALA A 82 14.11 6.69 -2.33
N GLU A 83 13.82 7.41 -1.24
CA GLU A 83 14.85 7.80 -0.27
C GLU A 83 15.54 6.60 0.39
N ILE A 84 14.81 5.52 0.69
CA ILE A 84 15.38 4.31 1.30
C ILE A 84 16.31 3.58 0.32
N ASP A 85 15.97 3.54 -0.96
CA ASP A 85 16.80 2.91 -2.01
C ASP A 85 18.17 3.60 -2.16
N ASP A 86 18.27 4.89 -1.82
CA ASP A 86 19.52 5.67 -1.85
C ASP A 86 20.37 5.54 -0.56
N ILE A 87 19.86 4.86 0.48
CA ILE A 87 20.58 4.67 1.74
C ILE A 87 21.31 3.32 1.74
N ASP A 88 22.57 3.31 2.19
CA ASP A 88 23.33 2.09 2.43
C ASP A 88 22.56 1.16 3.39
N MET A 89 22.13 0.01 2.88
CA MET A 89 21.33 -0.99 3.59
C MET A 89 22.06 -1.60 4.81
N SER A 90 23.39 -1.52 4.86
CA SER A 90 24.17 -1.94 6.03
C SER A 90 24.09 -0.93 7.19
N SER A 91 23.71 0.32 6.90
CA SER A 91 23.69 1.41 7.88
C SER A 91 22.48 1.35 8.82
N SER A 92 22.62 1.95 10.00
CA SER A 92 21.50 2.15 10.93
C SER A 92 20.46 3.13 10.39
N ALA A 93 20.86 4.07 9.53
CA ALA A 93 19.98 5.04 8.89
C ALA A 93 18.93 4.35 8.00
N TRP A 94 19.32 3.30 7.27
CA TRP A 94 18.40 2.53 6.43
C TRP A 94 17.25 1.94 7.25
N LEU A 95 17.57 1.31 8.38
CA LEU A 95 16.57 0.70 9.24
C LEU A 95 15.68 1.76 9.93
N GLN A 96 16.24 2.92 10.29
CA GLN A 96 15.45 4.03 10.83
C GLN A 96 14.46 4.56 9.80
N LYS A 97 14.89 4.72 8.53
CA LYS A 97 14.01 5.18 7.46
C LYS A 97 12.94 4.15 7.10
N CYS A 98 13.28 2.86 7.11
CA CYS A 98 12.30 1.77 6.97
C CYS A 98 11.24 1.77 8.10
N LYS A 99 11.64 2.07 9.34
CA LYS A 99 10.69 2.22 10.46
C LYS A 99 9.77 3.42 10.23
N HIS A 100 10.30 4.53 9.74
CA HIS A 100 9.48 5.69 9.41
C HIS A 100 8.46 5.38 8.29
N LEU A 101 8.88 4.70 7.21
CA LEU A 101 7.98 4.22 6.17
C LEU A 101 6.89 3.29 6.75
N LYS A 102 7.27 2.36 7.64
CA LYS A 102 6.32 1.50 8.35
C LYS A 102 5.28 2.33 9.09
N ASP A 103 5.70 3.33 9.86
CA ASP A 103 4.78 4.15 10.65
C ASP A 103 3.79 4.91 9.76
N ARG A 104 4.24 5.46 8.63
CA ARG A 104 3.37 6.15 7.66
C ARG A 104 2.39 5.19 6.98
N VAL A 105 2.87 4.06 6.47
CA VAL A 105 2.01 3.06 5.81
C VAL A 105 0.99 2.47 6.79
N LEU A 106 1.38 2.14 8.02
CA LEU A 106 0.46 1.56 8.99
C LEU A 106 -0.57 2.56 9.50
N HIS A 107 -0.21 3.84 9.60
CA HIS A 107 -1.17 4.89 9.91
C HIS A 107 -2.22 5.01 8.80
N HIS A 108 -1.78 5.13 7.54
CA HIS A 108 -2.64 5.16 6.38
C HIS A 108 -3.60 3.95 6.32
N VAL A 109 -3.06 2.75 6.50
CA VAL A 109 -3.83 1.50 6.55
C VAL A 109 -4.86 1.48 7.69
N GLU A 110 -4.54 2.05 8.86
CA GLU A 110 -5.47 2.16 9.98
C GLU A 110 -6.63 3.11 9.64
N GLU A 111 -6.33 4.28 9.08
CA GLU A 111 -7.34 5.23 8.61
C GLU A 111 -8.26 4.61 7.54
N GLU A 112 -7.69 3.87 6.59
CA GLU A 112 -8.47 3.17 5.58
C GLU A 112 -9.42 2.15 6.20
N GLU A 113 -8.89 1.29 7.06
CA GLU A 113 -9.64 0.17 7.60
C GLU A 113 -10.75 0.60 8.57
N ASP A 114 -10.51 1.66 9.34
CA ASP A 114 -11.37 2.11 10.43
C ASP A 114 -12.25 3.31 10.07
N GLU A 115 -11.88 4.12 9.08
CA GLU A 115 -12.63 5.31 8.68
C GLU A 115 -13.12 5.23 7.23
N VAL A 116 -12.22 4.98 6.27
CA VAL A 116 -12.55 5.02 4.83
C VAL A 116 -13.48 3.87 4.46
N PHE A 117 -13.16 2.63 4.83
CA PHE A 117 -13.95 1.45 4.45
C PHE A 117 -15.37 1.47 5.03
N PRO A 118 -15.59 1.82 6.32
CA PRO A 118 -16.95 1.98 6.84
C PRO A 118 -17.76 3.04 6.08
N LYS A 119 -17.16 4.19 5.76
CA LYS A 119 -17.83 5.24 4.99
C LYS A 119 -18.11 4.80 3.56
N ALA A 120 -17.15 4.17 2.88
CA ALA A 120 -17.29 3.62 1.54
C ALA A 120 -18.45 2.61 1.42
N LYS A 121 -18.66 1.77 2.44
CA LYS A 121 -19.79 0.81 2.48
C LYS A 121 -21.17 1.46 2.48
N THR A 122 -21.28 2.74 2.83
CA THR A 122 -22.54 3.50 2.74
C THR A 122 -22.81 4.03 1.34
N MET A 123 -21.79 4.10 0.49
CA MET A 123 -21.83 4.71 -0.84
C MET A 123 -21.76 3.66 -1.96
N ILE A 124 -20.97 2.61 -1.74
CA ILE A 124 -20.69 1.54 -2.71
C ILE A 124 -21.56 0.32 -2.38
N SER A 125 -22.39 -0.07 -3.35
CA SER A 125 -23.23 -1.27 -3.22
C SER A 125 -22.38 -2.53 -3.11
N LYS A 126 -22.94 -3.60 -2.52
CA LYS A 126 -22.25 -4.89 -2.42
C LYS A 126 -21.83 -5.47 -3.79
N SER A 127 -22.66 -5.34 -4.83
CA SER A 127 -22.30 -5.80 -6.19
C SER A 127 -21.10 -5.02 -6.70
N ARG A 128 -21.12 -3.70 -6.55
CA ARG A 128 -20.02 -2.83 -6.99
C ARG A 128 -18.73 -3.10 -6.21
N SER A 129 -18.82 -3.37 -4.91
CA SER A 129 -17.63 -3.71 -4.10
C SER A 129 -17.01 -5.06 -4.50
N GLU A 130 -17.80 -6.01 -5.01
CA GLU A 130 -17.29 -7.27 -5.58
C GLU A 130 -16.68 -7.06 -6.97
N GLU A 131 -17.24 -6.18 -7.79
CA GLU A 131 -16.68 -5.77 -9.10
C GLU A 131 -15.33 -5.06 -8.93
N LEU A 132 -15.24 -4.08 -8.03
CA LEU A 132 -13.99 -3.38 -7.71
C LEU A 132 -12.89 -4.34 -7.25
N ALA A 133 -13.24 -5.39 -6.51
CA ALA A 133 -12.27 -6.42 -6.12
C ALA A 133 -11.69 -7.16 -7.33
N ASN A 134 -12.50 -7.41 -8.36
CA ASN A 134 -12.04 -8.02 -9.61
C ASN A 134 -11.18 -7.05 -10.41
N GLU A 135 -11.61 -5.79 -10.55
CA GLU A 135 -10.82 -4.74 -11.21
C GLU A 135 -9.45 -4.57 -10.56
N PHE A 136 -9.40 -4.56 -9.22
CA PHE A 136 -8.15 -4.51 -8.46
C PHE A 136 -7.27 -5.74 -8.71
N ASN A 137 -7.87 -6.95 -8.73
CA ASN A 137 -7.15 -8.19 -9.00
C ASN A 137 -6.62 -8.27 -10.43
N ASP A 138 -7.28 -7.62 -11.39
CA ASP A 138 -6.80 -7.52 -12.77
C ASP A 138 -5.70 -6.46 -12.89
N ARG A 139 -5.82 -5.34 -12.16
CA ARG A 139 -4.85 -4.23 -12.25
C ARG A 139 -3.54 -4.52 -11.54
N LYS A 140 -3.58 -4.98 -10.29
CA LYS A 140 -2.39 -5.14 -9.44
C LYS A 140 -1.30 -6.03 -10.06
N PRO A 141 -1.60 -7.16 -10.74
CA PRO A 141 -0.56 -7.96 -11.40
C PRO A 141 0.20 -7.21 -12.49
N ALA A 142 -0.46 -6.33 -13.24
CA ALA A 142 0.19 -5.46 -14.22
C ALA A 142 1.15 -4.48 -13.52
N GLU A 143 0.68 -3.85 -12.43
CA GLU A 143 1.50 -2.93 -11.62
C GLU A 143 2.74 -3.61 -11.02
N LYS A 144 2.57 -4.84 -10.51
CA LYS A 144 3.68 -5.65 -9.99
C LYS A 144 4.70 -5.96 -11.07
N LYS A 145 4.25 -6.32 -12.28
CA LYS A 145 5.14 -6.64 -13.40
C LYS A 145 5.96 -5.44 -13.84
N GLU A 146 5.33 -4.27 -13.92
CA GLU A 146 6.01 -3.02 -14.28
C GLU A 146 7.10 -2.65 -13.27
N ARG A 147 6.81 -2.73 -11.97
CA ARG A 147 7.75 -2.39 -10.89
C ARG A 147 8.85 -3.43 -10.65
N SER A 148 8.56 -4.71 -10.90
CA SER A 148 9.58 -5.76 -10.78
C SER A 148 10.60 -5.73 -11.93
N ALA A 149 10.32 -4.97 -13.00
CA ALA A 149 11.17 -4.83 -14.17
C ALA A 149 12.01 -3.53 -14.16
N ALA A 150 11.70 -2.61 -13.24
CA ALA A 150 12.43 -1.37 -13.00
C ALA A 150 13.58 -1.61 -12.00
#